data_AF-A0A935FIW9-F1
#
_entry.id   AF-A0A935FIW9-F1
#
_cell.length_a   1.000
_cell.length_b   1.000
_cell.length_c   1.000
_cell.angle_alpha   90.00
_cell.angle_beta   90.00
_cell.angle_gamma   90.00
#
_symmetry.space_group_name_H-M   'P 1'
#
loop_
_entity.id
_entity.type
_entity.pdbx_description
1 polymer ?
#
loop_
_entity_poly.entity_id
_entity_poly.type
_entity_poly.pdbx_seq_one_letter_code
_entity_poly.pdbx_strand_id
1 'polypeptide(L)'
;MRPTPSTRAARGSTRREPHYSGHPGSRPGGLVALFACVALQGIGGPAGAANDLGSDATATPPASTDSSPPVAAVDPSLYYVPTYSTGDPPRPLRWMRSNCVIMRANVAGSADVADDSELEALNRAVANWTAATQACSFLRLKVLEPSADAKPGFDRQGPNENVVSWIEDDWQSLKAGDGPAATGASAITIVFFNDQPTSADYGRIYDADIYLNGQHFTFSTGGERGLTDVENVLTHELGHVMGLDHTCDDGQRRPVPLDNSGQPIPSCSGRGLSEAVTEATMYPNASTGETKKRSPEVGDVHGICQTYPLAKDPKRCEPVDVSPRGGGCALRSPATDAAAQRADTPGTRGALGLLLLGALLALGRLRRRRLDGRGDRRP
;
A
#
# COMPACT_ATOMS: atom_id res chain seq x y z
N MET A 1 -31.21 6.34 -29.84
CA MET A 1 -31.28 6.59 -28.38
C MET A 1 -29.94 7.16 -27.93
N ARG A 2 -29.90 8.09 -26.97
CA ARG A 2 -28.66 8.49 -26.28
C ARG A 2 -28.66 7.86 -24.88
N PRO A 3 -27.53 7.40 -24.34
CA PRO A 3 -27.43 7.06 -22.92
C PRO A 3 -27.54 8.34 -22.08
N THR A 4 -28.13 8.23 -20.89
CA THR A 4 -28.16 9.28 -19.88
C THR A 4 -26.88 9.29 -19.05
N PRO A 5 -26.35 10.46 -18.64
CA PRO A 5 -25.24 10.50 -17.67
C PRO A 5 -25.65 9.86 -16.35
N SER A 6 -24.72 9.13 -15.72
CA SER A 6 -24.90 8.65 -14.35
C SER A 6 -24.57 9.79 -13.38
N THR A 7 -25.58 10.38 -12.73
CA THR A 7 -25.35 11.45 -11.75
C THR A 7 -24.89 10.84 -10.42
N ARG A 8 -23.59 10.93 -10.12
CA ARG A 8 -23.01 10.62 -8.80
C ARG A 8 -23.71 11.50 -7.75
N ALA A 9 -24.50 10.90 -6.86
CA ALA A 9 -25.23 11.65 -5.85
C ALA A 9 -24.26 12.22 -4.81
N ALA A 10 -24.40 13.50 -4.46
CA ALA A 10 -23.56 14.16 -3.47
C ALA A 10 -23.67 13.47 -2.10
N ARG A 11 -22.57 12.85 -1.63
CA ARG A 11 -22.51 12.10 -0.36
C ARG A 11 -21.82 12.92 0.73
N GLY A 12 -22.59 13.80 1.39
CA GLY A 12 -22.14 14.34 2.68
C GLY A 12 -22.01 13.20 3.69
N SER A 13 -20.79 12.91 4.14
CA SER A 13 -20.49 11.74 4.97
C SER A 13 -20.00 12.12 6.37
N THR A 14 -20.93 12.52 7.25
CA THR A 14 -20.61 12.69 8.67
C THR A 14 -20.44 11.33 9.37
N ARG A 15 -19.30 10.67 9.16
CA ARG A 15 -18.92 9.44 9.88
C ARG A 15 -17.43 9.45 10.16
N ARG A 16 -17.06 9.33 11.43
CA ARG A 16 -15.64 9.29 11.84
C ARG A 16 -15.02 7.95 11.45
N GLU A 17 -13.95 8.02 10.67
CA GLU A 17 -12.99 6.93 10.51
C GLU A 17 -12.27 6.63 11.84
N PRO A 18 -11.76 5.40 12.05
CA PRO A 18 -11.12 5.01 13.31
C PRO A 18 -9.73 5.65 13.47
N HIS A 19 -9.59 6.63 14.36
CA HIS A 19 -8.32 7.33 14.60
C HIS A 19 -7.16 6.39 14.99
N TYR A 20 -6.12 6.34 14.16
CA TYR A 20 -4.83 5.75 14.55
C TYR A 20 -4.20 6.58 15.68
N SER A 21 -3.93 5.93 16.81
CA SER A 21 -3.42 6.55 18.05
C SER A 21 -2.08 5.95 18.49
N GLY A 22 -1.18 5.73 17.53
CA GLY A 22 0.19 5.31 17.75
C GLY A 22 1.17 6.48 17.74
N HIS A 23 1.74 6.84 18.90
CA HIS A 23 2.96 7.67 18.96
C HIS A 23 4.14 6.94 18.30
N PRO A 24 5.05 7.66 17.62
CA PRO A 24 6.43 7.24 17.29
C PRO A 24 7.36 7.03 18.51
N GLY A 25 6.82 6.60 19.66
CA GLY A 25 7.59 6.24 20.84
C GLY A 25 7.83 4.74 20.89
N SER A 26 9.09 4.32 21.11
CA SER A 26 9.55 2.93 21.11
C SER A 26 8.68 2.01 21.98
N ARG A 27 7.78 1.24 21.34
CA ARG A 27 6.87 0.27 21.98
C ARG A 27 7.30 -1.16 21.68
N PRO A 28 7.14 -2.10 22.65
CA PRO A 28 7.56 -3.49 22.46
C PRO A 28 6.84 -4.14 21.28
N GLY A 29 7.60 -4.83 20.44
CA GLY A 29 7.13 -5.42 19.18
C GLY A 29 7.66 -4.73 17.92
N GLY A 30 8.13 -3.48 18.01
CA GLY A 30 8.99 -2.86 17.01
C GLY A 30 8.43 -2.74 15.58
N LEU A 31 7.12 -2.68 15.43
CA LEU A 31 6.50 -2.16 14.21
C LEU A 31 6.59 -0.64 14.25
N VAL A 32 7.19 -0.05 13.22
CA VAL A 32 7.24 1.39 12.98
C VAL A 32 6.42 1.72 11.73
N ALA A 33 5.79 2.88 11.72
CA ALA A 33 5.18 3.48 10.54
C ALA A 33 6.10 4.62 10.09
N LEU A 34 6.39 4.69 8.80
CA LEU A 34 7.18 5.74 8.17
C LEU A 34 6.35 6.47 7.11
N PHE A 35 6.70 7.72 6.87
CA PHE A 35 5.93 8.69 6.11
C PHE A 35 6.86 9.40 5.13
N ALA A 36 6.39 9.57 3.90
CA ALA A 36 6.96 10.44 2.88
C ALA A 36 5.81 10.98 2.00
N CYS A 37 6.04 12.05 1.24
CA CYS A 37 4.94 12.85 0.70
C CYS A 37 5.33 13.80 -0.45
N VAL A 38 4.53 13.80 -1.52
CA VAL A 38 4.67 14.80 -2.60
C VAL A 38 4.11 16.15 -2.17
N ALA A 39 5.00 17.12 -1.91
CA ALA A 39 4.66 18.53 -1.80
C ALA A 39 4.44 19.16 -3.18
N LEU A 40 3.56 20.16 -3.27
CA LEU A 40 3.21 20.78 -4.55
C LEU A 40 3.52 22.29 -4.58
N GLN A 41 4.38 22.69 -5.51
CA GLN A 41 4.85 24.07 -5.63
C GLN A 41 3.89 24.92 -6.47
N GLY A 42 3.59 26.13 -5.98
CA GLY A 42 2.89 27.17 -6.72
C GLY A 42 1.46 27.49 -6.29
N ILE A 43 0.87 26.77 -5.32
CA ILE A 43 -0.43 27.13 -4.75
C ILE A 43 -0.23 28.22 -3.67
N GLY A 44 -0.90 29.35 -3.86
CA GLY A 44 -0.78 30.55 -3.00
C GLY A 44 -1.48 30.46 -1.63
N GLY A 45 -1.27 29.37 -0.89
CA GLY A 45 -1.52 29.34 0.55
C GLY A 45 -0.39 30.01 1.33
N PRO A 46 -0.59 30.40 2.61
CA PRO A 46 0.49 30.95 3.42
C PRO A 46 1.57 29.87 3.61
N ALA A 47 2.84 30.25 3.44
CA ALA A 47 3.95 29.40 3.84
C ALA A 47 3.82 29.11 5.35
N GLY A 48 3.50 27.86 5.69
CA GLY A 48 3.45 27.41 7.08
C GLY A 48 4.82 27.66 7.70
N ALA A 49 4.88 28.49 8.74
CA ALA A 49 6.12 29.09 9.18
C ALA A 49 7.16 28.02 9.59
N ALA A 50 8.21 27.88 8.77
CA ALA A 50 9.50 27.49 9.29
C ALA A 50 9.85 28.54 10.35
N ASN A 51 9.93 28.14 11.62
CA ASN A 51 10.09 29.08 12.72
C ASN A 51 11.38 29.89 12.55
N ASP A 52 11.21 31.20 12.33
CA ASP A 52 12.30 32.16 12.30
C ASP A 52 12.97 32.21 13.68
N LEU A 53 14.17 31.65 13.76
CA LEU A 53 15.06 31.74 14.90
C LEU A 53 16.29 32.61 14.58
N GLY A 54 16.02 33.82 14.09
CA GLY A 54 16.83 34.99 14.41
C GLY A 54 18.02 35.21 13.51
N SER A 55 17.78 35.77 12.32
CA SER A 55 18.83 36.40 11.53
C SER A 55 19.17 37.80 12.06
N ASP A 56 20.25 37.93 12.84
CA ASP A 56 20.89 39.24 13.06
C ASP A 56 22.43 39.14 13.08
N ALA A 57 23.03 39.24 11.88
CA ALA A 57 24.45 39.48 11.66
C ALA A 57 24.70 39.90 10.20
N THR A 58 24.72 41.21 9.92
CA THR A 58 25.16 41.72 8.61
C THR A 58 26.68 41.59 8.45
N ALA A 59 27.14 40.46 7.89
CA ALA A 59 28.53 40.22 7.56
C ALA A 59 28.68 39.82 6.09
N THR A 60 29.38 40.63 5.30
CA THR A 60 29.73 40.30 3.91
C THR A 60 30.71 39.13 3.91
N PRO A 61 30.41 37.99 3.27
CA PRO A 61 31.34 36.86 3.23
C PRO A 61 32.57 37.20 2.38
N PRO A 62 33.79 36.84 2.80
CA PRO A 62 34.97 36.93 1.94
C PRO A 62 34.84 35.95 0.77
N ALA A 63 35.44 36.27 -0.37
CA ALA A 63 35.44 35.39 -1.54
C ALA A 63 36.24 34.10 -1.26
N SER A 64 35.54 33.01 -1.00
CA SER A 64 36.12 31.69 -0.76
C SER A 64 36.63 31.07 -2.07
N THR A 65 37.94 31.06 -2.28
CA THR A 65 38.59 30.24 -3.32
C THR A 65 38.68 28.79 -2.85
N ASP A 66 37.54 28.15 -2.65
CA ASP A 66 37.50 26.71 -2.44
C ASP A 66 38.03 26.02 -3.70
N SER A 67 39.05 25.19 -3.51
CA SER A 67 39.77 24.45 -4.55
C SER A 67 39.67 22.94 -4.32
N SER A 68 38.66 22.52 -3.57
CA SER A 68 38.19 21.14 -3.54
C SER A 68 37.98 20.61 -4.97
N PRO A 69 38.44 19.39 -5.29
CA PRO A 69 38.18 18.80 -6.59
C PRO A 69 36.66 18.65 -6.78
N PRO A 70 36.13 18.76 -8.02
CA PRO A 70 34.72 18.52 -8.26
C PRO A 70 34.37 17.12 -7.77
N VAL A 71 33.35 17.02 -6.93
CA VAL A 71 32.71 15.74 -6.61
C VAL A 71 32.36 15.09 -7.94
N ALA A 72 32.85 13.86 -8.16
CA ALA A 72 32.63 13.17 -9.42
C ALA A 72 31.12 13.13 -9.70
N ALA A 73 30.71 13.61 -10.87
CA ALA A 73 29.30 13.69 -11.22
C ALA A 73 28.68 12.29 -11.09
N VAL A 74 27.75 12.13 -10.14
CA VAL A 74 27.04 10.88 -9.95
C VAL A 74 26.27 10.62 -11.23
N ASP A 75 26.47 9.43 -11.81
CA ASP A 75 25.73 8.99 -12.98
C ASP A 75 24.22 9.03 -12.64
N PRO A 76 23.40 9.86 -13.34
CA PRO A 76 21.98 9.99 -13.03
C PRO A 76 21.22 8.65 -13.12
N SER A 77 21.72 7.68 -13.89
CA SER A 77 21.16 6.33 -13.97
C SER A 77 21.46 5.43 -12.76
N LEU A 78 22.28 5.92 -11.82
CA LEU A 78 22.66 5.23 -10.59
C LEU A 78 22.18 5.95 -9.32
N TYR A 79 21.72 7.21 -9.38
CA TYR A 79 21.34 7.95 -8.19
C TYR A 79 19.96 7.55 -7.67
N TYR A 80 19.89 7.06 -6.44
CA TYR A 80 18.62 6.84 -5.73
C TYR A 80 18.85 6.85 -4.22
N VAL A 81 17.76 6.98 -3.47
CA VAL A 81 17.79 6.99 -2.00
C VAL A 81 16.96 5.80 -1.51
N PRO A 82 17.57 4.77 -0.89
CA PRO A 82 16.82 3.70 -0.24
C PRO A 82 16.10 4.25 0.99
N THR A 83 14.85 3.85 1.21
CA THR A 83 14.19 4.10 2.50
C THR A 83 14.88 3.27 3.59
N TYR A 84 15.36 3.87 4.69
CA TYR A 84 15.99 3.11 5.79
C TYR A 84 15.12 2.97 7.05
N SER A 85 15.31 1.85 7.76
CA SER A 85 14.86 1.63 9.15
C SER A 85 15.63 2.52 10.15
N THR A 86 15.08 2.74 11.35
CA THR A 86 15.69 3.62 12.37
C THR A 86 16.62 2.90 13.34
N GLY A 87 16.53 1.57 13.44
CA GLY A 87 17.42 0.76 14.28
C GLY A 87 18.88 0.79 13.82
N ASP A 88 19.80 0.43 14.73
CA ASP A 88 21.25 0.40 14.49
C ASP A 88 21.74 -1.07 14.33
N PRO A 89 22.47 -1.42 13.25
CA PRO A 89 22.69 -0.63 12.03
C PRO A 89 21.40 -0.51 11.19
N PRO A 90 21.23 0.59 10.44
CA PRO A 90 20.05 0.78 9.60
C PRO A 90 20.04 -0.20 8.42
N ARG A 91 18.85 -0.53 7.91
CA ARG A 91 18.67 -1.38 6.72
C ARG A 91 17.67 -0.77 5.74
N PRO A 92 17.89 -0.95 4.42
CA PRO A 92 16.88 -0.62 3.43
C PRO A 92 15.57 -1.37 3.69
N LEU A 93 14.47 -0.63 3.75
CA LEU A 93 13.13 -1.16 3.82
C LEU A 93 12.76 -1.78 2.48
N ARG A 94 12.19 -2.98 2.52
CA ARG A 94 11.76 -3.67 1.31
C ARG A 94 10.72 -4.74 1.57
N TRP A 95 9.95 -5.04 0.53
CA TRP A 95 9.12 -6.23 0.51
C TRP A 95 10.00 -7.48 0.61
N MET A 96 9.62 -8.38 1.51
CA MET A 96 10.25 -9.69 1.64
C MET A 96 9.18 -10.78 1.64
N ARG A 97 9.55 -11.95 1.12
CA ARG A 97 8.74 -13.17 1.06
C ARG A 97 7.60 -13.18 0.02
N SER A 98 7.39 -12.11 -0.75
CA SER A 98 6.57 -12.08 -1.96
C SER A 98 7.37 -11.45 -3.11
N ASN A 99 7.09 -11.82 -4.35
CA ASN A 99 7.59 -11.15 -5.56
C ASN A 99 6.57 -10.18 -6.16
N CYS A 100 5.47 -9.91 -5.46
CA CYS A 100 4.53 -8.86 -5.83
C CYS A 100 4.09 -8.02 -4.63
N VAL A 101 3.74 -6.77 -4.91
CA VAL A 101 2.92 -5.91 -4.05
C VAL A 101 1.54 -5.83 -4.68
N ILE A 102 0.49 -5.93 -3.89
CA ILE A 102 -0.89 -5.92 -4.37
C ILE A 102 -1.57 -4.68 -3.82
N MET A 103 -1.82 -3.72 -4.70
CA MET A 103 -2.53 -2.47 -4.43
C MET A 103 -4.02 -2.63 -4.71
N ARG A 104 -4.86 -1.89 -3.99
CA ARG A 104 -6.28 -1.73 -4.32
C ARG A 104 -6.72 -0.29 -4.03
N ALA A 105 -7.46 0.32 -4.95
CA ALA A 105 -8.09 1.63 -4.70
C ALA A 105 -9.43 1.47 -3.95
N ASN A 106 -9.78 2.46 -3.13
CA ASN A 106 -11.16 2.60 -2.66
C ASN A 106 -12.05 3.17 -3.79
N VAL A 107 -13.23 2.60 -4.04
CA VAL A 107 -14.20 3.08 -5.06
C VAL A 107 -14.77 4.48 -4.79
N ALA A 108 -14.49 5.08 -3.64
CA ALA A 108 -14.76 6.49 -3.41
C ALA A 108 -14.09 7.36 -4.49
N GLY A 109 -12.87 7.00 -4.91
CA GLY A 109 -12.11 7.78 -5.89
C GLY A 109 -11.93 9.23 -5.44
N SER A 110 -11.67 10.13 -6.38
CA SER A 110 -11.64 11.56 -6.14
C SER A 110 -13.04 12.17 -6.16
N ALA A 111 -13.23 13.31 -5.48
CA ALA A 111 -14.39 14.17 -5.67
C ALA A 111 -14.34 14.99 -6.98
N ASP A 112 -13.15 15.26 -7.53
CA ASP A 112 -12.94 16.10 -8.71
C ASP A 112 -13.09 15.34 -10.03
N VAL A 113 -12.73 14.05 -10.04
CA VAL A 113 -12.74 13.20 -11.23
C VAL A 113 -14.09 12.49 -11.35
N ALA A 114 -14.79 12.70 -12.46
CA ALA A 114 -16.19 12.32 -12.63
C ALA A 114 -16.42 11.08 -13.51
N ASP A 115 -15.35 10.50 -14.06
CA ASP A 115 -15.37 9.38 -15.01
C ASP A 115 -14.56 8.16 -14.55
N ASP A 116 -14.21 8.11 -13.25
CA ASP A 116 -13.40 7.08 -12.60
C ASP A 116 -11.97 6.89 -13.20
N SER A 117 -11.49 7.84 -14.03
CA SER A 117 -10.19 7.77 -14.72
C SER A 117 -8.96 7.89 -13.81
N GLU A 118 -9.14 8.26 -12.54
CA GLU A 118 -8.13 8.21 -11.47
C GLU A 118 -7.87 6.77 -11.01
N LEU A 119 -8.87 5.89 -11.09
CA LEU A 119 -8.72 4.46 -10.82
C LEU A 119 -7.95 3.78 -11.97
N GLU A 120 -8.12 4.26 -13.21
CA GLU A 120 -7.25 3.87 -14.32
C GLU A 120 -5.83 4.46 -14.18
N ALA A 121 -5.66 5.65 -13.59
CA ALA A 121 -4.34 6.26 -13.38
C ALA A 121 -3.44 5.40 -12.48
N LEU A 122 -4.01 4.76 -11.45
CA LEU A 122 -3.28 3.75 -10.64
C LEU A 122 -2.79 2.58 -11.50
N ASN A 123 -3.63 2.09 -12.42
CA ASN A 123 -3.26 1.00 -13.33
C ASN A 123 -2.15 1.43 -14.30
N ARG A 124 -2.17 2.68 -14.80
CA ARG A 124 -1.11 3.23 -15.64
C ARG A 124 0.21 3.39 -14.88
N ALA A 125 0.20 3.99 -13.69
CA ALA A 125 1.38 4.11 -12.83
C ALA A 125 2.03 2.76 -12.49
N VAL A 126 1.21 1.74 -12.15
CA VAL A 126 1.67 0.35 -11.93
C VAL A 126 2.22 -0.29 -13.19
N ALA A 127 1.62 -0.03 -14.36
CA ALA A 127 2.11 -0.52 -15.64
C ALA A 127 3.46 0.12 -16.01
N ASN A 128 3.64 1.42 -15.79
CA ASN A 128 4.87 2.16 -16.10
C ASN A 128 6.04 1.65 -15.24
N TRP A 129 5.85 1.52 -13.92
CA TRP A 129 6.81 0.87 -13.02
C TRP A 129 7.14 -0.57 -13.41
N THR A 130 6.13 -1.36 -13.79
CA THR A 130 6.35 -2.74 -14.25
C THR A 130 7.14 -2.77 -15.55
N ALA A 131 6.83 -1.90 -16.51
CA ALA A 131 7.48 -1.82 -17.81
C ALA A 131 8.97 -1.47 -17.69
N ALA A 132 9.32 -0.53 -16.82
CA ALA A 132 10.69 -0.10 -16.58
C ALA A 132 11.52 -1.14 -15.80
N THR A 133 10.95 -1.77 -14.76
CA THR A 133 11.71 -2.61 -13.82
C THR A 133 11.75 -4.09 -14.19
N GLN A 134 10.85 -4.58 -15.06
CA GLN A 134 10.68 -6.02 -15.33
C GLN A 134 11.93 -6.78 -15.79
N ALA A 135 12.87 -6.09 -16.45
CA ALA A 135 14.10 -6.67 -16.99
C ALA A 135 15.20 -6.91 -15.94
N CYS A 136 15.15 -6.22 -14.80
CA CYS A 136 16.18 -6.28 -13.74
C CYS A 136 15.66 -6.79 -12.39
N SER A 137 14.39 -6.51 -12.09
CA SER A 137 13.74 -6.74 -10.79
C SER A 137 12.83 -7.97 -10.84
N PHE A 138 12.71 -8.68 -9.72
CA PHE A 138 11.65 -9.68 -9.52
C PHE A 138 10.33 -9.05 -9.07
N LEU A 139 10.35 -7.87 -8.47
CA LEU A 139 9.16 -7.28 -7.87
C LEU A 139 8.16 -6.86 -8.97
N ARG A 140 6.88 -7.15 -8.75
CA ARG A 140 5.78 -6.72 -9.62
C ARG A 140 4.72 -6.03 -8.80
N LEU A 141 4.47 -4.76 -9.08
CA LEU A 141 3.26 -4.11 -8.63
C LEU A 141 2.06 -4.75 -9.34
N LYS A 142 0.93 -4.86 -8.63
CA LYS A 142 -0.34 -5.36 -9.16
C LYS A 142 -1.47 -4.50 -8.62
N VAL A 143 -2.51 -4.30 -9.42
CA VAL A 143 -3.77 -3.71 -8.98
C VAL A 143 -4.83 -4.82 -8.92
N LEU A 144 -5.67 -4.82 -7.89
CA LEU A 144 -6.94 -5.53 -7.88
C LEU A 144 -8.09 -4.56 -8.13
N GLU A 145 -9.22 -5.10 -8.60
CA GLU A 145 -10.48 -4.36 -8.73
C GLU A 145 -10.74 -3.48 -7.47
N PRO A 146 -11.02 -2.18 -7.65
CA PRO A 146 -11.35 -1.28 -6.55
C PRO A 146 -12.52 -1.78 -5.69
N SER A 147 -12.50 -1.50 -4.38
CA SER A 147 -13.57 -1.92 -3.46
C SER A 147 -14.04 -0.79 -2.54
N ALA A 148 -15.30 -0.83 -2.11
CA ALA A 148 -15.81 0.02 -1.04
C ALA A 148 -15.33 -0.43 0.35
N ASP A 149 -14.88 -1.68 0.48
CA ASP A 149 -14.37 -2.25 1.72
C ASP A 149 -12.86 -2.11 1.91
N ALA A 150 -12.13 -1.71 0.86
CA ALA A 150 -10.71 -1.39 0.92
C ALA A 150 -10.51 -0.18 1.85
N LYS A 151 -9.84 -0.38 2.98
CA LYS A 151 -9.60 0.64 3.99
C LYS A 151 -8.12 0.63 4.36
N PRO A 152 -7.42 1.78 4.32
CA PRO A 152 -6.03 1.84 4.69
C PRO A 152 -5.88 1.67 6.21
N GLY A 153 -4.75 1.10 6.63
CA GLY A 153 -4.36 0.94 8.03
C GLY A 153 -4.00 -0.49 8.42
N PHE A 154 -2.85 -0.62 9.09
CA PHE A 154 -2.24 -1.91 9.41
C PHE A 154 -2.97 -2.77 10.46
N ASP A 155 -3.46 -3.94 10.06
CA ASP A 155 -3.87 -5.01 10.99
C ASP A 155 -2.64 -5.80 11.46
N ARG A 156 -2.36 -5.69 12.76
CA ARG A 156 -1.27 -6.40 13.47
C ARG A 156 -1.55 -7.89 13.69
N GLN A 157 -2.73 -8.41 13.32
CA GLN A 157 -3.19 -9.76 13.62
C GLN A 157 -3.74 -10.51 12.39
N GLY A 158 -3.77 -9.89 11.21
CA GLY A 158 -4.46 -10.40 10.02
C GLY A 158 -3.68 -10.25 8.69
N PRO A 159 -4.35 -10.49 7.56
CA PRO A 159 -3.87 -10.06 6.25
C PRO A 159 -3.98 -8.54 6.11
N ASN A 160 -3.03 -7.93 5.42
CA ASN A 160 -3.04 -6.50 5.10
C ASN A 160 -3.28 -6.28 3.60
N GLU A 161 -3.91 -5.15 3.27
CA GLU A 161 -4.15 -4.69 1.90
C GLU A 161 -3.54 -3.30 1.72
N ASN A 162 -2.71 -3.12 0.70
CA ASN A 162 -2.09 -1.82 0.40
C ASN A 162 -3.14 -0.93 -0.29
N VAL A 163 -3.73 0.03 0.42
CA VAL A 163 -4.89 0.78 -0.10
C VAL A 163 -4.50 2.16 -0.63
N VAL A 164 -5.07 2.51 -1.78
CA VAL A 164 -5.05 3.87 -2.33
C VAL A 164 -6.39 4.54 -2.02
N SER A 165 -6.38 5.65 -1.27
CA SER A 165 -7.58 6.36 -0.82
C SER A 165 -7.44 7.87 -0.98
N TRP A 166 -8.52 8.53 -1.40
CA TRP A 166 -8.64 9.98 -1.38
C TRP A 166 -9.32 10.43 -0.08
N ILE A 167 -8.81 11.51 0.49
CA ILE A 167 -9.25 12.12 1.74
C ILE A 167 -9.78 13.52 1.40
N GLU A 168 -11.08 13.57 1.16
CA GLU A 168 -11.82 14.78 0.76
C GLU A 168 -12.18 15.67 1.97
N ASP A 169 -12.21 15.10 3.18
CA ASP A 169 -12.55 15.76 4.45
C ASP A 169 -11.62 15.27 5.59
N ASP A 170 -11.36 16.14 6.56
CA ASP A 170 -10.55 15.93 7.77
C ASP A 170 -9.09 15.43 7.53
N TRP A 171 -8.41 15.96 6.50
CA TRP A 171 -7.02 15.59 6.15
C TRP A 171 -6.06 15.64 7.35
N GLN A 172 -6.15 16.69 8.16
CA GLN A 172 -5.29 16.89 9.34
C GLN A 172 -5.57 15.90 10.49
N SER A 173 -6.63 15.08 10.41
CA SER A 173 -6.82 13.94 11.33
C SER A 173 -5.83 12.81 11.06
N LEU A 174 -5.38 12.62 9.81
CA LEU A 174 -4.31 11.70 9.44
C LEU A 174 -3.05 12.04 10.25
N LYS A 175 -2.33 11.02 10.72
CA LYS A 175 -1.14 11.19 11.56
C LYS A 175 0.08 10.79 10.75
N ALA A 176 0.87 11.80 10.39
CA ALA A 176 2.09 11.66 9.62
C ALA A 176 3.27 11.97 10.55
N GLY A 177 4.02 10.94 10.93
CA GLY A 177 5.04 11.02 11.96
C GLY A 177 4.46 11.40 13.33
N ASP A 178 5.12 12.32 14.02
CA ASP A 178 4.65 12.90 15.29
C ASP A 178 3.49 13.91 15.14
N GLY A 179 3.15 14.29 13.90
CA GLY A 179 2.24 15.40 13.60
C GLY A 179 0.94 15.03 12.89
N PRO A 180 0.03 16.02 12.69
CA PRO A 180 -1.00 15.92 11.67
C PRO A 180 -0.38 15.95 10.27
N ALA A 181 -1.07 15.36 9.28
CA ALA A 181 -0.66 15.45 7.88
C ALA A 181 -0.53 16.92 7.42
N ALA A 182 0.58 17.23 6.74
CA ALA A 182 0.86 18.58 6.25
C ALA A 182 -0.12 18.97 5.15
N THR A 183 -0.68 20.19 5.21
CA THR A 183 -1.68 20.65 4.23
C THR A 183 -1.09 20.92 2.84
N GLY A 184 0.22 21.10 2.73
CA GLY A 184 0.95 21.25 1.47
C GLY A 184 1.36 19.94 0.80
N ALA A 185 1.12 18.79 1.44
CA ALA A 185 1.33 17.47 0.84
C ALA A 185 0.11 17.08 0.02
N SER A 186 0.31 16.83 -1.27
CA SER A 186 -0.74 16.39 -2.21
C SER A 186 -1.07 14.91 -2.07
N ALA A 187 -0.11 14.10 -1.65
CA ALA A 187 -0.32 12.75 -1.14
C ALA A 187 0.69 12.41 -0.04
N ILE A 188 0.45 11.31 0.67
CA ILE A 188 1.33 10.71 1.67
C ILE A 188 1.29 9.19 1.52
N THR A 189 2.46 8.55 1.41
CA THR A 189 2.58 7.10 1.63
C THR A 189 2.92 6.81 3.08
N ILE A 190 2.17 5.90 3.71
CA ILE A 190 2.46 5.35 5.05
C ILE A 190 2.96 3.92 4.90
N VAL A 191 4.23 3.67 5.22
CA VAL A 191 4.86 2.34 5.13
C VAL A 191 4.98 1.73 6.53
N PHE A 192 4.38 0.56 6.75
CA PHE A 192 4.47 -0.19 7.99
C PHE A 192 5.52 -1.31 7.89
N PHE A 193 6.50 -1.32 8.79
CA PHE A 193 7.65 -2.21 8.69
C PHE A 193 8.21 -2.67 10.04
N ASN A 194 9.07 -3.69 9.98
CA ASN A 194 9.78 -4.25 11.13
C ASN A 194 11.11 -3.53 11.40
N ASP A 195 11.16 -2.78 12.50
CA ASP A 195 12.32 -2.02 12.96
C ASP A 195 12.98 -2.66 14.19
N GLN A 196 13.23 -3.97 14.14
CA GLN A 196 13.94 -4.71 15.19
C GLN A 196 15.26 -5.29 14.67
N PRO A 197 16.43 -4.69 15.00
CA PRO A 197 17.75 -5.15 14.53
C PRO A 197 18.07 -6.63 14.76
N THR A 198 17.47 -7.25 15.78
CA THR A 198 17.62 -8.67 16.12
C THR A 198 16.69 -9.61 15.35
N SER A 199 15.76 -9.09 14.55
CA SER A 199 14.75 -9.88 13.84
C SER A 199 15.24 -10.41 12.48
N ALA A 200 14.87 -11.64 12.15
CA ALA A 200 15.09 -12.21 10.83
C ALA A 200 14.32 -11.50 9.70
N ASP A 201 13.29 -10.71 10.05
CA ASP A 201 12.52 -9.85 9.15
C ASP A 201 12.91 -8.37 9.28
N TYR A 202 14.06 -8.02 9.85
CA TYR A 202 14.47 -6.61 10.03
C TYR A 202 14.58 -5.86 8.69
N GLY A 203 13.88 -4.72 8.57
CA GLY A 203 13.71 -3.97 7.32
C GLY A 203 12.61 -4.52 6.39
N ARG A 204 11.78 -5.49 6.85
CA ARG A 204 10.66 -6.01 6.06
C ARG A 204 9.48 -5.04 6.13
N ILE A 205 9.07 -4.54 4.97
CA ILE A 205 7.76 -3.91 4.79
C ILE A 205 6.68 -4.98 4.92
N TYR A 206 5.61 -4.65 5.65
CA TYR A 206 4.44 -5.49 5.79
C TYR A 206 3.21 -4.94 5.06
N ASP A 207 3.11 -3.62 4.95
CA ASP A 207 1.96 -2.91 4.40
C ASP A 207 2.37 -1.49 3.97
N ALA A 208 1.71 -0.92 2.97
CA ALA A 208 1.96 0.45 2.51
C ALA A 208 0.70 1.10 1.89
N ASP A 209 0.16 2.12 2.55
CA ASP A 209 -1.04 2.85 2.11
C ASP A 209 -0.68 4.18 1.44
N ILE A 210 -1.45 4.57 0.42
CA ILE A 210 -1.33 5.88 -0.25
C ILE A 210 -2.60 6.71 0.03
N TYR A 211 -2.41 7.87 0.65
CA TYR A 211 -3.46 8.83 0.96
C TYR A 211 -3.32 10.06 0.06
N LEU A 212 -4.33 10.38 -0.76
CA LEU A 212 -4.36 11.57 -1.61
C LEU A 212 -5.24 12.67 -0.99
N ASN A 213 -4.77 13.91 -1.03
CA ASN A 213 -5.32 15.03 -0.28
C ASN A 213 -6.35 15.85 -1.08
N GLY A 214 -7.52 15.27 -1.34
CA GLY A 214 -8.61 15.95 -2.06
C GLY A 214 -9.08 17.24 -1.36
N GLN A 215 -9.04 17.27 -0.02
CA GLN A 215 -9.44 18.43 0.79
C GLN A 215 -8.65 19.72 0.45
N HIS A 216 -7.38 19.62 0.03
CA HIS A 216 -6.53 20.79 -0.30
C HIS A 216 -6.07 20.84 -1.76
N PHE A 217 -6.29 19.80 -2.56
CA PHE A 217 -5.80 19.69 -3.93
C PHE A 217 -6.86 19.16 -4.89
N THR A 218 -7.20 19.96 -5.91
CA THR A 218 -8.07 19.53 -7.02
C THR A 218 -7.30 18.59 -7.96
N PHE A 219 -7.79 17.36 -8.10
CA PHE A 219 -7.16 16.32 -8.92
C PHE A 219 -7.63 16.30 -10.38
N SER A 220 -6.80 15.68 -11.22
CA SER A 220 -6.98 15.59 -12.68
C SER A 220 -6.20 14.42 -13.27
N THR A 221 -6.53 14.03 -14.50
CA THR A 221 -5.90 12.90 -15.21
C THR A 221 -5.39 13.24 -16.61
N GLY A 222 -5.62 14.47 -17.08
CA GLY A 222 -5.16 14.97 -18.39
C GLY A 222 -3.86 15.80 -18.35
N GLY A 223 -3.30 16.07 -17.16
CA GLY A 223 -2.14 16.96 -16.98
C GLY A 223 -2.52 18.46 -17.01
N GLU A 224 -3.74 18.80 -16.60
CA GLU A 224 -4.27 20.16 -16.65
C GLU A 224 -3.47 21.16 -15.79
N ARG A 225 -3.10 22.29 -16.41
CA ARG A 225 -2.30 23.33 -15.75
C ARG A 225 -3.07 23.97 -14.61
N GLY A 226 -2.53 23.90 -13.39
CA GLY A 226 -3.17 24.40 -12.17
C GLY A 226 -3.83 23.29 -11.31
N LEU A 227 -3.95 22.07 -11.83
CA LEU A 227 -4.48 20.91 -11.10
C LEU A 227 -3.36 19.93 -10.70
N THR A 228 -3.67 18.99 -9.82
CA THR A 228 -2.78 17.89 -9.46
C THR A 228 -2.99 16.71 -10.39
N ASP A 229 -1.93 16.20 -11.02
CA ASP A 229 -2.03 15.03 -11.90
C ASP A 229 -1.94 13.72 -11.09
N VAL A 230 -3.01 12.92 -11.12
CA VAL A 230 -3.09 11.68 -10.34
C VAL A 230 -1.98 10.69 -10.73
N GLU A 231 -1.69 10.53 -12.02
CA GLU A 231 -0.71 9.54 -12.48
C GLU A 231 0.73 9.97 -12.12
N ASN A 232 1.04 11.27 -12.18
CA ASN A 232 2.32 11.83 -11.72
C ASN A 232 2.53 11.62 -10.21
N VAL A 233 1.50 11.85 -9.39
CA VAL A 233 1.56 11.65 -7.94
C VAL A 233 1.63 10.15 -7.58
N LEU A 234 0.72 9.32 -8.11
CA LEU A 234 0.72 7.88 -7.81
C LEU A 234 2.02 7.20 -8.24
N THR A 235 2.68 7.65 -9.30
CA THR A 235 3.96 7.05 -9.71
C THR A 235 5.09 7.36 -8.71
N HIS A 236 5.10 8.54 -8.09
CA HIS A 236 5.99 8.86 -6.97
C HIS A 236 5.67 8.03 -5.72
N GLU A 237 4.41 8.05 -5.27
CA GLU A 237 3.97 7.35 -4.06
C GLU A 237 4.18 5.82 -4.16
N LEU A 238 4.04 5.23 -5.36
CA LEU A 238 4.41 3.82 -5.60
C LEU A 238 5.92 3.54 -5.46
N GLY A 239 6.79 4.53 -5.61
CA GLY A 239 8.21 4.40 -5.28
C GLY A 239 8.44 4.26 -3.78
N HIS A 240 7.73 5.02 -2.94
CA HIS A 240 7.73 4.85 -1.49
C HIS A 240 7.17 3.49 -1.07
N VAL A 241 6.06 3.04 -1.68
CA VAL A 241 5.52 1.68 -1.49
C VAL A 241 6.61 0.63 -1.74
N MET A 242 7.50 0.82 -2.73
CA MET A 242 8.58 -0.11 -3.01
C MET A 242 9.86 0.08 -2.18
N GLY A 243 9.95 1.08 -1.32
CA GLY A 243 11.12 1.33 -0.46
C GLY A 243 12.17 2.30 -1.02
N LEU A 244 11.75 3.27 -1.85
CA LEU A 244 12.54 4.46 -2.18
C LEU A 244 12.16 5.64 -1.28
N ASP A 245 13.15 6.46 -0.94
CA ASP A 245 13.03 7.71 -0.17
C ASP A 245 13.16 8.92 -1.09
N HIS A 246 12.94 10.12 -0.57
CA HIS A 246 13.11 11.36 -1.34
C HIS A 246 14.57 11.59 -1.78
N THR A 247 14.78 12.12 -3.00
CA THR A 247 16.11 12.48 -3.52
C THR A 247 16.77 13.69 -2.86
N CYS A 248 16.09 14.35 -1.92
CA CYS A 248 16.64 15.46 -1.15
C CYS A 248 16.01 15.55 0.26
N ASP A 249 16.72 16.15 1.22
CA ASP A 249 16.23 16.36 2.59
C ASP A 249 15.15 17.46 2.61
N ASP A 250 13.92 17.01 2.84
CA ASP A 250 12.69 17.78 3.06
C ASP A 250 12.49 18.21 4.53
N GLY A 251 13.42 17.83 5.40
CA GLY A 251 13.39 18.09 6.85
C GLY A 251 12.50 17.14 7.66
N GLN A 252 11.77 16.22 7.03
CA GLN A 252 10.86 15.29 7.73
C GLN A 252 11.61 14.12 8.40
N ARG A 253 12.79 13.74 7.88
CA ARG A 253 13.55 12.57 8.35
C ARG A 253 14.83 12.96 9.11
N ARG A 254 15.03 12.40 10.30
CA ARG A 254 16.27 12.55 11.09
C ARG A 254 16.71 11.17 11.63
N PRO A 255 18.00 10.76 11.49
CA PRO A 255 19.07 11.43 10.75
C PRO A 255 18.73 11.62 9.26
N VAL A 256 19.48 12.49 8.58
CA VAL A 256 19.31 12.73 7.13
C VAL A 256 19.47 11.39 6.39
N PRO A 257 18.55 11.02 5.47
CA PRO A 257 18.69 9.77 4.71
C PRO A 257 20.00 9.73 3.91
N LEU A 258 20.46 8.52 3.63
CA LEU A 258 21.69 8.30 2.87
C LEU A 258 21.33 7.83 1.45
N ASP A 259 22.01 8.37 0.45
CA ASP A 259 21.92 7.88 -0.92
C ASP A 259 22.51 6.46 -1.08
N ASN A 260 22.40 5.92 -2.29
CA ASN A 260 22.93 4.61 -2.64
C ASN A 260 24.47 4.48 -2.63
N SER A 261 25.21 5.58 -2.43
CA SER A 261 26.65 5.60 -2.18
C SER A 261 26.99 5.71 -0.68
N GLY A 262 25.98 5.90 0.17
CA GLY A 262 26.12 6.07 1.63
C GLY A 262 26.37 7.51 2.07
N GLN A 263 26.17 8.50 1.21
CA GLN A 263 26.33 9.92 1.54
C GLN A 263 25.01 10.57 1.96
N PRO A 264 24.99 11.54 2.90
CA PRO A 264 23.79 12.29 3.24
C PRO A 264 23.24 13.04 2.02
N ILE A 265 21.93 12.91 1.78
CA ILE A 265 21.26 13.56 0.65
C ILE A 265 21.26 15.11 0.79
N PRO A 266 21.34 15.87 -0.32
CA PRO A 266 21.32 17.33 -0.27
C PRO A 266 19.94 17.85 0.19
N SER A 267 19.86 19.01 0.84
CA SER A 267 18.55 19.59 1.19
C SER A 267 17.78 20.09 -0.02
N CYS A 268 16.47 19.86 -0.07
CA CYS A 268 15.59 20.31 -1.16
C CYS A 268 15.57 21.83 -1.34
N SER A 269 15.92 22.59 -0.28
CA SER A 269 16.05 24.06 -0.31
C SER A 269 17.46 24.53 -0.69
N GLY A 270 18.35 23.61 -1.06
CA GLY A 270 19.72 23.92 -1.51
C GLY A 270 19.75 24.59 -2.88
N ARG A 271 20.78 25.42 -3.11
CA ARG A 271 21.05 26.02 -4.43
C ARG A 271 21.93 25.08 -5.25
N GLY A 272 21.59 24.87 -6.52
CA GLY A 272 22.41 24.06 -7.43
C GLY A 272 22.26 22.55 -7.23
N LEU A 273 21.05 22.08 -6.91
CA LEU A 273 20.71 20.65 -7.00
C LEU A 273 20.94 20.15 -8.45
N SER A 274 21.37 18.90 -8.59
CA SER A 274 21.58 18.26 -9.88
C SER A 274 20.25 17.81 -10.50
N GLU A 275 20.24 17.63 -11.82
CA GLU A 275 19.10 17.05 -12.55
C GLU A 275 18.76 15.65 -12.04
N ALA A 276 19.76 14.87 -11.62
CA ALA A 276 19.59 13.57 -10.95
C ALA A 276 18.80 13.65 -9.62
N VAL A 277 18.73 14.83 -8.99
CA VAL A 277 17.89 15.08 -7.81
C VAL A 277 16.52 15.62 -8.23
N THR A 278 16.44 16.60 -9.13
CA THR A 278 15.20 17.36 -9.41
C THR A 278 14.29 16.72 -10.46
N GLU A 279 14.86 15.92 -11.37
CA GLU A 279 14.12 15.22 -12.43
C GLU A 279 13.73 13.80 -12.04
N ALA A 280 14.32 13.29 -10.95
CA ALA A 280 13.92 12.02 -10.32
C ALA A 280 12.41 11.95 -10.09
N THR A 281 11.86 10.75 -10.26
CA THR A 281 10.49 10.44 -9.85
C THR A 281 10.37 10.65 -8.35
N MET A 282 11.38 10.28 -7.55
CA MET A 282 11.38 10.49 -6.11
C MET A 282 11.77 11.91 -5.65
N TYR A 283 11.74 12.92 -6.53
CA TYR A 283 11.85 14.32 -6.10
C TYR A 283 10.57 14.77 -5.38
N PRO A 284 10.63 15.20 -4.09
CA PRO A 284 9.45 15.48 -3.26
C PRO A 284 8.54 16.60 -3.75
N ASN A 285 9.03 17.46 -4.65
CA ASN A 285 8.25 18.59 -5.16
C ASN A 285 7.71 18.29 -6.56
N ALA A 286 6.43 18.57 -6.78
CA ALA A 286 5.80 18.61 -8.11
C ALA A 286 5.23 19.99 -8.42
N SER A 287 5.16 20.36 -9.70
CA SER A 287 4.39 21.53 -10.17
C SER A 287 2.93 21.17 -10.50
N THR A 288 2.02 22.15 -10.52
CA THR A 288 0.65 21.90 -11.01
C THR A 288 0.63 21.66 -12.52
N GLY A 289 -0.10 20.64 -12.97
CA GLY A 289 -0.05 20.11 -14.35
C GLY A 289 1.26 19.38 -14.69
N GLU A 290 2.11 19.06 -13.71
CA GLU A 290 3.30 18.23 -13.95
C GLU A 290 2.89 16.79 -14.31
N THR A 291 3.46 16.27 -15.39
CA THR A 291 3.27 14.89 -15.85
C THR A 291 4.58 14.13 -16.03
N LYS A 292 5.74 14.74 -15.70
CA LYS A 292 7.07 14.16 -15.94
C LYS A 292 7.29 12.85 -15.18
N LYS A 293 6.79 12.76 -13.93
CA LYS A 293 6.92 11.59 -13.06
C LYS A 293 5.99 10.43 -13.44
N ARG A 294 5.08 10.58 -14.42
CA ARG A 294 4.25 9.46 -14.91
C ARG A 294 5.11 8.29 -15.41
N SER A 295 6.30 8.58 -15.94
CA SER A 295 7.32 7.57 -16.25
C SER A 295 8.39 7.56 -15.15
N PRO A 296 8.68 6.40 -14.53
CA PRO A 296 9.77 6.29 -13.55
C PRO A 296 11.14 6.62 -14.13
N GLU A 297 11.88 7.47 -13.44
CA GLU A 297 13.21 7.94 -13.85
C GLU A 297 14.29 6.87 -13.61
N VAL A 298 15.35 6.89 -14.42
CA VAL A 298 16.30 5.76 -14.53
C VAL A 298 17.07 5.47 -13.24
N GLY A 299 17.40 6.48 -12.43
CA GLY A 299 17.98 6.30 -11.10
C GLY A 299 17.05 5.57 -10.13
N ASP A 300 15.78 5.97 -10.07
CA ASP A 300 14.77 5.34 -9.21
C ASP A 300 14.49 3.89 -9.65
N VAL A 301 14.42 3.64 -10.97
CA VAL A 301 14.34 2.29 -11.55
C VAL A 301 15.56 1.44 -11.15
N HIS A 302 16.77 2.02 -11.15
CA HIS A 302 17.98 1.34 -10.67
C HIS A 302 17.87 0.97 -9.19
N GLY A 303 17.29 1.83 -8.35
CA GLY A 303 17.03 1.54 -6.95
C GLY A 303 16.14 0.31 -6.73
N ILE A 304 15.11 0.16 -7.57
CA ILE A 304 14.27 -1.06 -7.58
C ILE A 304 15.07 -2.28 -8.06
N CYS A 305 15.90 -2.14 -9.10
CA CYS A 305 16.77 -3.22 -9.59
C CYS A 305 17.71 -3.76 -8.49
N GLN A 306 18.36 -2.89 -7.71
CA GLN A 306 19.30 -3.29 -6.65
C GLN A 306 18.61 -3.90 -5.42
N THR A 307 17.42 -3.42 -5.09
CA THR A 307 16.66 -3.86 -3.90
C THR A 307 16.00 -5.22 -4.12
N TYR A 308 15.55 -5.50 -5.35
CA TYR A 308 14.78 -6.69 -5.75
C TYR A 308 15.39 -7.48 -6.93
N PRO A 309 16.70 -7.78 -6.96
CA PRO A 309 17.35 -8.32 -8.16
C PRO A 309 16.87 -9.75 -8.47
N LEU A 310 16.60 -10.04 -9.75
CA LEU A 310 16.01 -11.30 -10.25
C LEU A 310 16.58 -12.60 -9.65
N ALA A 311 17.88 -12.63 -9.33
CA ALA A 311 18.54 -13.78 -8.70
C ALA A 311 18.06 -14.11 -7.26
N LYS A 312 17.30 -13.21 -6.62
CA LYS A 312 16.76 -13.35 -5.25
C LYS A 312 15.23 -13.51 -5.21
N ASP A 313 14.60 -13.75 -6.36
CA ASP A 313 13.14 -13.89 -6.51
C ASP A 313 12.57 -15.01 -5.61
N PRO A 314 11.62 -14.71 -4.69
CA PRO A 314 10.98 -15.71 -3.83
C PRO A 314 9.97 -16.63 -4.54
N LYS A 315 9.75 -16.46 -5.86
CA LYS A 315 8.92 -17.29 -6.75
C LYS A 315 7.47 -17.53 -6.30
N ARG A 316 6.90 -16.58 -5.55
CA ARG A 316 5.49 -16.56 -5.13
C ARG A 316 4.99 -15.14 -5.00
N CYS A 317 3.73 -14.92 -5.38
CA CYS A 317 3.02 -13.66 -5.27
C CYS A 317 1.84 -13.87 -4.32
N GLU A 318 1.98 -13.39 -3.10
CA GLU A 318 1.03 -13.59 -1.99
C GLU A 318 0.86 -12.24 -1.27
N PRO A 319 -0.34 -11.89 -0.77
CA PRO A 319 -0.52 -10.78 0.16
C PRO A 319 0.33 -10.97 1.42
N VAL A 320 0.63 -9.88 2.13
CA VAL A 320 1.30 -10.00 3.42
C VAL A 320 0.30 -10.33 4.51
N ASP A 321 0.38 -11.58 4.96
CA ASP A 321 -0.19 -12.05 6.21
C ASP A 321 0.83 -11.87 7.35
N VAL A 322 0.42 -11.16 8.40
CA VAL A 322 1.16 -11.01 9.67
C VAL A 322 0.46 -11.69 10.86
N SER A 323 -0.65 -12.42 10.62
CA SER A 323 -1.28 -13.25 11.65
C SER A 323 -0.22 -14.08 12.38
N PRO A 324 -0.29 -14.16 13.72
CA PRO A 324 0.65 -14.96 14.50
C PRO A 324 0.65 -16.41 13.97
N ARG A 325 1.76 -16.79 13.31
CA ARG A 325 1.98 -18.16 12.85
C ARG A 325 1.99 -19.07 14.05
N GLY A 326 0.84 -19.64 14.36
CA GLY A 326 0.62 -20.36 15.60
C GLY A 326 1.69 -21.44 15.76
N GLY A 327 2.42 -21.40 16.86
CA GLY A 327 3.17 -22.54 17.40
C GLY A 327 2.21 -23.62 17.89
N GLY A 328 1.25 -23.99 17.03
CA GLY A 328 0.24 -24.98 17.30
C GLY A 328 0.94 -26.33 17.36
N CYS A 329 1.15 -26.82 18.57
CA CYS A 329 1.39 -28.22 18.85
C CYS A 329 0.12 -29.01 18.50
N ALA A 330 -0.15 -29.13 17.21
CA ALA A 330 -1.12 -30.05 16.65
C ALA A 330 -0.62 -31.45 17.01
N LEU A 331 -1.11 -31.98 18.13
CA LEU A 331 -0.90 -33.36 18.52
C LEU A 331 -1.37 -34.21 17.35
N ARG A 332 -0.40 -34.83 16.67
CA ARG A 332 -0.62 -35.67 15.51
C ARG A 332 -1.35 -36.91 15.99
N SER A 333 -2.68 -36.83 16.05
CA SER A 333 -3.56 -37.97 16.30
C SER A 333 -3.08 -39.11 15.41
N PRO A 334 -2.80 -40.31 15.96
CA PRO A 334 -2.38 -41.43 15.14
C PRO A 334 -3.42 -41.66 14.05
N ALA A 335 -3.00 -41.62 12.79
CA ALA A 335 -3.84 -42.09 11.71
C ALA A 335 -4.11 -43.56 11.99
N THR A 336 -5.39 -43.93 12.14
CA THR A 336 -5.78 -45.33 12.22
C THR A 336 -5.62 -45.93 10.82
N ASP A 337 -4.56 -46.71 10.62
CA ASP A 337 -4.21 -47.30 9.34
C ASP A 337 -5.33 -48.23 8.84
N ALA A 338 -6.19 -47.69 7.97
CA ALA A 338 -7.25 -48.41 7.27
C ALA A 338 -6.67 -49.25 6.10
N ALA A 339 -5.67 -50.09 6.40
CA ALA A 339 -5.02 -50.98 5.45
C ALA A 339 -5.65 -52.38 5.50
N ALA A 340 -6.37 -52.71 4.44
CA ALA A 340 -7.29 -53.86 4.30
C ALA A 340 -6.69 -55.28 4.44
N GLN A 341 -7.61 -56.27 4.42
CA GLN A 341 -7.43 -57.75 4.35
C GLN A 341 -7.17 -58.40 5.72
N ARG A 342 -7.84 -59.51 6.12
CA ARG A 342 -8.16 -60.72 5.33
C ARG A 342 -9.41 -61.50 5.80
N ALA A 343 -9.94 -62.31 4.87
CA ALA A 343 -10.57 -63.63 5.05
C ALA A 343 -11.79 -63.78 5.99
N ASP A 344 -12.99 -63.73 5.40
CA ASP A 344 -14.13 -64.51 5.88
C ASP A 344 -13.88 -66.02 5.74
N THR A 345 -14.33 -66.82 6.72
CA THR A 345 -14.49 -68.28 6.58
C THR A 345 -15.72 -68.75 7.39
N PRO A 346 -16.70 -69.47 6.81
CA PRO A 346 -17.98 -69.75 7.48
C PRO A 346 -17.94 -70.96 8.42
N GLY A 347 -18.65 -70.89 9.57
CA GLY A 347 -18.44 -71.84 10.69
C GLY A 347 -19.58 -72.15 11.67
N THR A 348 -20.86 -72.16 11.24
CA THR A 348 -21.99 -72.95 11.79
C THR A 348 -22.28 -73.09 13.32
N ARG A 349 -23.59 -72.98 13.66
CA ARG A 349 -24.30 -73.39 14.91
C ARG A 349 -24.12 -72.45 16.12
N GLY A 350 -25.12 -72.25 16.99
CA GLY A 350 -26.48 -72.84 17.05
C GLY A 350 -27.48 -71.90 17.77
N ALA A 351 -28.76 -72.28 17.83
CA ALA A 351 -29.86 -71.43 18.31
C ALA A 351 -30.49 -71.92 19.63
N LEU A 352 -31.05 -71.00 20.43
CA LEU A 352 -32.27 -71.25 21.23
C LEU A 352 -32.90 -69.96 21.82
N GLY A 353 -34.22 -69.80 21.68
CA GLY A 353 -35.12 -69.02 22.55
C GLY A 353 -35.02 -67.47 22.54
N LEU A 354 -36.11 -66.72 22.81
CA LEU A 354 -37.53 -67.06 22.92
C LEU A 354 -38.34 -65.75 22.72
N LEU A 355 -39.49 -65.78 22.03
CA LEU A 355 -40.27 -64.57 21.70
C LEU A 355 -41.77 -64.69 22.03
N LEU A 356 -42.24 -63.80 22.90
CA LEU A 356 -43.63 -63.39 23.17
C LEU A 356 -43.55 -61.90 23.63
N LEU A 357 -44.53 -61.00 23.45
CA LEU A 357 -45.93 -61.15 23.06
C LEU A 357 -46.48 -59.84 22.40
N GLY A 358 -47.06 -59.93 21.20
CA GLY A 358 -48.09 -59.00 20.65
C GLY A 358 -47.77 -57.49 20.48
N ALA A 359 -48.66 -56.67 19.90
CA ALA A 359 -49.73 -56.94 18.92
C ALA A 359 -50.30 -55.60 18.36
N LEU A 360 -50.59 -55.55 17.05
CA LEU A 360 -51.53 -54.61 16.38
C LEU A 360 -51.17 -53.09 16.43
N LEU A 361 -51.52 -52.23 15.46
CA LEU A 361 -52.27 -52.37 14.21
C LEU A 361 -51.53 -51.66 13.06
N ALA A 362 -51.74 -52.14 11.83
CA ALA A 362 -51.50 -51.37 10.62
C ALA A 362 -52.75 -51.46 9.74
N LEU A 363 -53.11 -50.36 9.07
CA LEU A 363 -53.79 -50.36 7.77
C LEU A 363 -53.85 -48.94 7.22
N GLY A 364 -53.82 -48.80 5.90
CA GLY A 364 -53.98 -47.53 5.22
C GLY A 364 -54.42 -47.69 3.78
N ARG A 365 -54.57 -46.54 3.11
CA ARG A 365 -54.84 -46.33 1.67
C ARG A 365 -56.29 -46.48 1.18
N LEU A 366 -56.82 -45.32 0.76
CA LEU A 366 -57.62 -45.06 -0.45
C LEU A 366 -58.72 -46.07 -0.86
N ARG A 367 -59.94 -45.55 -1.06
CA ARG A 367 -60.41 -45.16 -2.43
C ARG A 367 -61.77 -44.47 -2.49
N ARG A 368 -61.85 -43.48 -3.40
CA ARG A 368 -63.05 -43.07 -4.19
C ARG A 368 -64.16 -42.36 -3.39
N ARG A 369 -65.02 -41.50 -3.97
CA ARG A 369 -65.30 -41.15 -5.39
C ARG A 369 -65.98 -39.75 -5.45
N ARG A 370 -65.85 -39.04 -6.60
CA ARG A 370 -66.87 -38.23 -7.34
C ARG A 370 -67.91 -37.41 -6.53
N LEU A 371 -68.20 -36.13 -6.82
CA LEU A 371 -67.77 -35.16 -7.85
C LEU A 371 -67.54 -33.79 -7.14
N ASP A 372 -67.44 -32.57 -7.72
CA ASP A 372 -67.40 -32.00 -9.09
C ASP A 372 -66.65 -30.63 -8.99
N GLY A 373 -66.66 -29.63 -9.89
CA GLY A 373 -67.22 -29.49 -11.25
C GLY A 373 -67.56 -28.03 -11.60
N ARG A 374 -66.75 -27.39 -12.47
CA ARG A 374 -66.77 -25.94 -12.84
C ARG A 374 -66.39 -24.98 -11.68
N GLY A 375 -65.86 -23.79 -11.96
CA GLY A 375 -65.52 -23.20 -13.27
C GLY A 375 -64.55 -22.01 -13.15
N ASP A 376 -63.87 -21.71 -14.26
CA ASP A 376 -62.89 -20.62 -14.40
C ASP A 376 -63.57 -19.29 -14.75
N ARG A 377 -63.12 -18.19 -14.11
CA ARG A 377 -62.89 -16.88 -14.74
C ARG A 377 -62.23 -15.85 -13.81
N ARG A 378 -61.15 -15.26 -14.32
CA ARG A 378 -60.56 -13.95 -13.96
C ARG A 378 -61.42 -12.77 -14.49
N PRO A 379 -61.13 -11.49 -14.17
CA PRO A 379 -59.96 -10.92 -13.48
C PRO A 379 -60.09 -10.84 -11.95
#